data_AF-A0A962VWQ4-F1
#
_entry.id   AF-A0A962VWQ4-F1
#
_cell.length_a   1.000
_cell.length_b   1.000
_cell.length_c   1.000
_cell.angle_alpha   90.00
_cell.angle_beta   90.00
_cell.angle_gamma   90.00
#
_symmetry.space_group_name_H-M   'P 1'
#
loop_
_entity.id
_entity.type
_entity.pdbx_description
1 polymer ?
#
loop_
_entity_poly.entity_id
_entity_poly.type
_entity_poly.pdbx_seq_one_letter_code
_entity_poly.pdbx_strand_id
1 'polypeptide(L)'
;MPTHNKRFAQPLTGDPARDLVGNRTKRIFDDRVGRSVGAHTDLYRLQVYRRDTGEIMSDLSVPIYVNDRHWGGFQIGYALA
;
A
#
# COMPACT_ATOMS: atom_id res chain seq x y z
N MET A 1 -0.46 -0.59 -9.39
CA MET A 1 -1.74 0.15 -9.51
C MET A 1 -2.42 -0.20 -10.82
N PRO A 2 -3.76 -0.36 -10.84
CA PRO A 2 -4.52 -0.61 -12.06
C PRO A 2 -4.61 0.67 -12.92
N THR A 3 -4.67 0.47 -14.24
CA THR A 3 -4.63 1.53 -15.28
C THR A 3 -5.78 2.56 -15.19
N HIS A 4 -6.85 2.26 -14.46
CA HIS A 4 -7.97 3.18 -14.26
C HIS A 4 -7.64 4.35 -13.31
N ASN A 5 -6.60 4.23 -12.47
CA ASN A 5 -6.21 5.31 -11.56
C ASN A 5 -5.29 6.31 -12.27
N LYS A 6 -5.89 7.15 -13.13
CA LYS A 6 -5.18 8.13 -13.98
C LYS A 6 -4.24 9.06 -13.20
N ARG A 7 -4.56 9.39 -11.93
CA ARG A 7 -3.71 10.22 -11.07
C ARG A 7 -2.34 9.58 -10.81
N PHE A 8 -2.27 8.25 -10.71
CA PHE A 8 -1.05 7.49 -10.42
C PHE A 8 -0.61 6.59 -11.59
N ALA A 9 -1.06 6.90 -12.80
CA ALA A 9 -0.74 6.19 -14.04
C ALA A 9 -0.20 7.15 -15.12
N GLN A 10 0.48 8.24 -14.71
CA GLN A 10 1.10 9.19 -15.63
C GLN A 10 2.28 8.54 -16.37
N PRO A 11 2.57 8.93 -17.62
CA PRO A 11 3.75 8.43 -18.34
C PRO A 11 5.05 8.70 -17.55
N LEU A 12 5.99 7.75 -17.61
CA LEU A 12 7.31 7.93 -17.01
C LEU A 12 8.06 9.05 -17.73
N THR A 13 8.67 9.97 -16.98
CA THR A 13 9.41 11.10 -17.52
C THR A 13 10.92 10.92 -17.41
N GLY A 14 11.39 9.91 -16.66
CA GLY A 14 12.82 9.69 -16.40
C GLY A 14 13.37 10.54 -15.25
N ASP A 15 12.52 11.35 -14.62
CA ASP A 15 12.83 12.08 -13.38
C ASP A 15 12.30 11.27 -12.20
N PRO A 16 13.16 10.67 -11.37
CA PRO A 16 12.74 9.82 -10.26
C PRO A 16 11.77 10.51 -9.29
N ALA A 17 11.96 11.80 -9.01
CA ALA A 17 11.12 12.51 -8.05
C ALA A 17 9.69 12.69 -8.58
N ARG A 18 9.56 12.97 -9.89
CA ARG A 18 8.29 13.12 -10.57
C ARG A 18 7.59 11.78 -10.76
N ASP A 19 8.34 10.77 -11.19
CA ASP A 19 7.83 9.43 -11.47
C ASP A 19 7.35 8.72 -10.20
N LEU A 20 8.03 8.91 -9.06
CA LEU A 20 7.65 8.35 -7.76
C LEU A 20 6.23 8.74 -7.33
N VAL A 21 5.85 10.00 -7.59
CA VAL A 21 4.55 10.56 -7.22
C VAL A 21 3.50 10.27 -8.29
N GLY A 22 3.85 10.42 -9.57
CA GLY A 22 2.92 10.39 -10.70
C GLY A 22 2.65 9.01 -11.29
N ASN A 23 3.53 8.03 -11.08
CA ASN A 23 3.38 6.69 -11.63
C ASN A 23 3.64 5.61 -10.58
N ARG A 24 2.62 4.79 -10.32
CA ARG A 24 2.65 3.64 -9.40
C ARG A 24 2.29 2.33 -10.11
N THR A 25 2.41 2.30 -11.43
CA THR A 25 2.12 1.14 -12.27
C THR A 25 3.14 0.05 -11.99
N LYS A 26 2.68 -1.20 -11.80
CA LYS A 26 3.53 -2.37 -11.45
C LYS A 26 4.50 -2.19 -10.27
N ARG A 27 4.33 -1.16 -9.43
CA ARG A 27 5.16 -0.93 -8.25
C ARG A 27 4.94 -2.06 -7.23
N ILE A 28 6.04 -2.68 -6.79
CA ILE A 28 6.05 -3.64 -5.69
C ILE A 28 6.20 -2.85 -4.39
N PHE A 29 5.29 -3.07 -3.46
CA PHE A 29 5.33 -2.48 -2.12
C PHE A 29 5.97 -3.50 -1.18
N ASP A 30 7.26 -3.34 -0.93
CA ASP A 30 8.07 -4.23 -0.08
C ASP A 30 8.59 -3.52 1.19
N ASP A 31 7.89 -2.46 1.58
CA ASP A 31 8.20 -1.72 2.80
C ASP A 31 7.76 -2.49 4.05
N ARG A 32 8.29 -2.07 5.20
CA ARG A 32 8.01 -2.72 6.50
C ARG A 32 6.51 -2.80 6.81
N VAL A 33 5.73 -1.78 6.42
CA VAL A 33 4.29 -1.72 6.65
C VAL A 33 3.57 -2.74 5.76
N GLY A 34 3.89 -2.80 4.46
CA GLY A 34 3.36 -3.82 3.55
C GLY A 34 3.67 -5.26 3.98
N ARG A 35 4.90 -5.54 4.43
CA ARG A 35 5.27 -6.86 4.96
C ARG A 35 4.51 -7.22 6.24
N SER A 36 4.38 -6.27 7.16
CA SER A 36 3.64 -6.43 8.42
C SER A 36 2.19 -6.82 8.16
N VAL A 37 1.54 -6.14 7.22
CA VAL A 37 0.17 -6.41 6.77
C VAL A 37 0.03 -7.81 6.21
N GLY A 38 0.97 -8.24 5.35
CA GLY A 38 0.92 -9.58 4.76
C GLY A 38 1.19 -10.71 5.74
N ALA A 39 1.90 -10.45 6.86
CA ALA A 39 2.37 -11.49 7.77
C ALA A 39 1.55 -11.61 9.07
N HIS A 40 0.88 -10.54 9.51
CA HIS A 40 0.17 -10.55 10.80
C HIS A 40 -1.04 -11.51 10.80
N THR A 41 -1.31 -12.09 11.97
CA THR A 41 -2.46 -12.99 12.20
C THR A 41 -3.44 -12.43 13.24
N ASP A 42 -3.23 -11.20 13.69
CA ASP A 42 -4.15 -10.50 14.60
C ASP A 42 -5.49 -10.27 13.89
N LEU A 43 -6.61 -10.18 14.63
CA LEU A 43 -7.94 -9.98 14.04
C LEU A 43 -8.01 -8.75 13.12
N TYR A 44 -7.33 -7.67 13.50
CA TYR A 44 -7.08 -6.50 12.68
C TYR A 44 -5.83 -5.79 13.18
N ARG A 45 -5.22 -4.97 12.32
CA ARG A 45 -4.11 -4.09 12.68
C ARG A 45 -4.36 -2.69 12.14
N LEU A 46 -4.35 -1.71 13.04
CA LEU A 46 -4.39 -0.28 12.72
C LEU A 46 -3.00 0.31 12.95
N GLN A 47 -2.45 0.96 11.93
CA GLN A 47 -1.14 1.61 12.01
C GLN A 47 -1.16 2.95 11.29
N VAL A 48 -0.43 3.92 11.84
CA VAL A 48 -0.19 5.21 11.18
C VAL A 48 1.25 5.24 10.73
N TYR A 49 1.48 5.53 9.45
CA TYR A 49 2.83 5.58 8.91
C TYR A 49 3.00 6.76 7.96
N ARG A 50 4.25 7.21 7.84
CA ARG A 50 4.66 8.24 6.90
C ARG A 50 5.12 7.56 5.61
N ARG A 51 4.55 7.96 4.49
CA ARG A 51 4.96 7.48 3.16
C ARG A 51 6.26 8.12 2.69
N ASP A 52 6.84 7.52 1.67
CA ASP A 52 7.93 8.07 0.87
C ASP A 52 7.56 9.43 0.24
N THR A 53 6.28 9.66 -0.05
CA THR A 53 5.74 10.95 -0.49
C THR A 53 5.67 12.01 0.61
N GLY A 54 5.97 11.66 1.87
CA GLY A 54 5.83 12.53 3.03
C GLY A 54 4.43 12.59 3.64
N GLU A 55 3.43 12.01 2.97
CA GLU A 55 2.04 11.93 3.44
C GLU A 55 1.93 11.02 4.68
N ILE A 56 1.13 11.44 5.67
CA ILE A 56 0.73 10.60 6.80
C ILE A 56 -0.52 9.83 6.40
N MET A 57 -0.47 8.50 6.55
CA MET A 57 -1.57 7.61 6.20
C MET A 57 -1.96 6.76 7.40
N SER A 58 -3.26 6.68 7.65
CA SER A 58 -3.86 5.66 8.50
C SER A 58 -4.09 4.40 7.68
N ASP A 59 -3.80 3.26 8.27
CA ASP A 59 -3.79 1.98 7.60
C ASP A 59 -4.48 0.92 8.45
N LEU A 60 -5.52 0.32 7.90
CA LEU A 60 -6.25 -0.77 8.51
C LEU A 60 -6.03 -2.03 7.68
N SER A 61 -5.66 -3.12 8.36
CA SER A 61 -5.52 -4.43 7.72
C SER A 61 -6.16 -5.55 8.52
N VAL A 62 -6.54 -6.61 7.81
CA VAL A 62 -7.10 -7.86 8.34
C VAL A 62 -6.49 -9.06 7.61
N PRO A 63 -6.26 -10.19 8.29
CA PRO A 63 -5.71 -11.38 7.66
C PRO A 63 -6.75 -12.10 6.78
N ILE A 64 -6.28 -12.70 5.69
CA ILE A 64 -7.05 -13.51 4.74
C ILE A 64 -6.69 -14.98 4.96
N TYR A 65 -7.71 -15.80 5.22
CA TYR A 65 -7.57 -17.24 5.34
C TYR A 65 -8.35 -17.95 4.24
N VAL A 66 -7.75 -19.02 3.69
CA VAL A 66 -8.41 -19.93 2.74
C VAL A 66 -8.12 -21.36 3.21
N ASN A 67 -9.17 -22.13 3.49
CA ASN A 67 -9.08 -23.49 4.06
C ASN A 67 -8.18 -23.53 5.31
N ASP A 68 -8.44 -22.65 6.28
CA ASP A 68 -7.69 -22.51 7.54
C ASP A 68 -6.19 -22.18 7.41
N ARG A 69 -5.71 -21.89 6.20
CA ARG A 69 -4.35 -21.43 5.94
C ARG A 69 -4.32 -19.92 5.78
N HIS A 70 -3.34 -19.25 6.40
CA HIS A 70 -3.08 -17.83 6.18
C HIS A 70 -2.47 -17.59 4.79
N TRP A 71 -3.11 -16.73 3.99
CA TRP A 71 -2.67 -16.38 2.63
C TRP A 71 -2.08 -14.98 2.51
N GLY A 72 -2.28 -14.12 3.50
CA GLY A 72 -1.80 -12.75 3.51
C GLY A 72 -2.80 -11.80 4.17
N GLY A 73 -2.62 -10.49 3.96
CA GLY A 73 -3.49 -9.46 4.51
C GLY A 73 -4.25 -8.68 3.45
N PHE A 74 -5.49 -8.32 3.76
CA PHE A 74 -6.24 -7.27 3.09
C PHE A 74 -5.97 -5.94 3.80
N GLN A 75 -5.75 -4.85 3.05
CA GLN A 75 -5.34 -3.56 3.59
C GLN A 75 -6.08 -2.42 2.92
N ILE A 76 -6.44 -1.42 3.72
CA ILE A 76 -6.97 -0.14 3.26
C ILE A 76 -6.19 0.99 3.92
N GLY A 77 -5.63 1.88 3.10
CA GLY A 77 -5.05 3.13 3.55
C GLY A 77 -6.02 4.30 3.35
N TYR A 78 -6.21 5.12 4.36
CA TYR A 78 -7.00 6.35 4.31
C TYR A 78 -6.27 7.52 4.98
N ALA A 79 -6.57 8.73 4.53
CA ALA A 79 -6.14 9.96 5.19
C ALA A 79 -7.27 10.46 6.08
N LEU A 80 -6.96 10.85 7.31
CA LEU A 80 -7.87 11.61 8.15
C LEU A 80 -7.73 13.08 7.73
N ALA A 81 -8.81 13.65 7.19
CA ALA A 81 -8.91 15.05 6.80
C ALA A 81 -9.21 15.93 8.02
#